data_AF-A0A1E5IME1-F1
#
_entry.id   AF-A0A1E5IME1-F1
#
_cell.length_a   1.000
_cell.length_b   1.000
_cell.length_c   1.000
_cell.angle_alpha   90.00
_cell.angle_beta   90.00
_cell.angle_gamma   90.00
#
_symmetry.space_group_name_H-M   'P 1'
#
loop_
_entity.id
_entity.type
_entity.pdbx_description
1 polymer ?
#
loop_
_entity_poly.entity_id
_entity_poly.type
_entity_poly.pdbx_seq_one_letter_code
_entity_poly.pdbx_strand_id
1 'polypeptide(L)'
;MYHLGSCWNFGLSMSDIYNSGIEYKKLDLVSLKFLENYSEAKIDPKLNFGVAYYPEKFYYWFGKYWELDDRIVFAFDLTDLMNPAEPFVNTALKRSHIGAECKFGPFVVRADINSGYPTLGGGLISDIINIEYAFYGEERGVYTNQETVWFHRI
;
A
#
# COMPACT_ATOMS: atom_id res chain seq x y z
N MET A 1 8.36 -1.09 -13.89
CA MET A 1 7.82 0.27 -13.83
C MET A 1 7.97 0.90 -15.21
N TYR A 2 6.94 1.57 -15.71
CA TYR A 2 6.93 2.26 -17.00
C TYR A 2 6.61 3.73 -16.78
N HIS A 3 7.40 4.62 -17.37
CA HIS A 3 7.24 6.07 -17.24
C HIS A 3 6.65 6.61 -18.55
N LEU A 4 5.46 7.22 -18.48
CA LEU A 4 4.80 7.84 -19.62
C LEU A 4 4.91 9.37 -19.49
N GLY A 5 5.93 9.94 -20.14
CA GLY A 5 6.27 11.36 -19.97
C GLY A 5 6.89 11.65 -18.60
N SER A 6 6.88 12.92 -18.19
CA SER A 6 7.37 13.37 -16.87
C SER A 6 6.36 13.12 -15.74
N CYS A 7 5.06 13.07 -16.06
CA CYS A 7 4.02 13.19 -15.05
C CYS A 7 3.38 11.85 -14.64
N TRP A 8 3.54 10.77 -15.41
CA TRP A 8 2.83 9.51 -15.15
C TRP A 8 3.79 8.33 -15.01
N ASN A 9 3.62 7.59 -13.91
CA ASN A 9 4.35 6.36 -13.64
C ASN A 9 3.35 5.21 -13.50
N PHE A 10 3.62 4.10 -14.17
CA PHE A 10 2.82 2.88 -14.11
C PHE A 10 3.64 1.73 -13.52
N GLY A 11 3.06 1.06 -12.55
CA GLY A 11 3.61 -0.09 -11.85
C GLY A 11 2.81 -1.34 -12.16
N LEU A 12 3.52 -2.44 -12.38
CA LEU A 12 2.96 -3.77 -12.33
C LEU A 12 3.94 -4.64 -11.56
N SER A 13 3.46 -5.35 -10.56
CA SER A 13 4.26 -6.28 -9.77
C SER A 13 3.55 -7.62 -9.68
N MET A 14 4.28 -8.69 -9.86
CA MET A 14 3.77 -10.05 -9.68
C MET A 14 4.66 -10.75 -8.66
N SER A 15 4.07 -11.44 -7.70
CA SER A 15 4.80 -12.23 -6.70
C SER A 15 4.27 -13.65 -6.67
N ASP A 16 5.20 -14.59 -6.51
CA ASP A 16 4.99 -16.03 -6.36
C ASP A 16 4.09 -16.69 -7.43
N ILE A 17 4.60 -16.69 -8.67
CA ILE A 17 3.93 -17.26 -9.84
C ILE A 17 3.59 -18.76 -9.66
N TYR A 18 4.35 -19.47 -8.82
CA TYR A 18 4.34 -20.93 -8.74
C TYR A 18 3.59 -21.49 -7.54
N ASN A 19 2.91 -20.63 -6.75
CA ASN A 19 2.20 -21.05 -5.54
C ASN A 19 3.12 -21.83 -4.60
N SER A 20 4.19 -21.16 -4.16
CA SER A 20 5.27 -21.83 -3.43
C SER A 20 4.74 -22.37 -2.09
N GLY A 21 5.00 -23.66 -1.86
CA GLY A 21 4.73 -24.31 -0.60
C GLY A 21 5.80 -23.96 0.44
N ILE A 22 5.38 -23.58 1.63
CA ILE A 22 6.24 -23.45 2.80
C ILE A 22 5.94 -24.61 3.74
N GLU A 23 6.92 -25.47 3.93
CA GLU A 23 6.91 -26.47 4.99
C GLU A 23 7.55 -25.90 6.25
N TYR A 24 6.85 -25.98 7.38
CA TYR A 24 7.39 -25.55 8.66
C TYR A 24 7.02 -26.50 9.80
N LYS A 25 7.89 -26.57 10.80
CA LYS A 25 7.63 -27.29 12.06
C LYS A 25 7.09 -26.30 13.08
N LYS A 26 5.92 -26.59 13.64
CA LYS A 26 5.38 -25.82 14.75
C LYS A 26 6.13 -26.18 16.03
N LEU A 27 6.61 -25.16 16.74
CA LEU A 27 7.13 -25.32 18.10
C LEU A 27 5.95 -25.29 19.07
N ASP A 28 5.80 -26.33 19.87
CA ASP A 28 4.93 -26.28 21.03
C ASP A 28 5.64 -25.48 22.12
N LEU A 29 5.11 -24.30 22.43
CA LEU A 29 5.68 -23.38 23.42
C LEU A 29 5.62 -23.94 24.85
N VAL A 30 4.74 -24.90 25.12
CA VAL A 30 4.59 -25.50 26.46
C VAL A 30 5.64 -26.59 26.66
N SER A 31 5.83 -27.47 25.68
CA SER A 31 6.80 -28.56 25.78
C SER A 31 8.20 -28.19 25.26
N LEU A 32 8.36 -27.04 24.61
CA LEU A 32 9.57 -26.61 23.88
C LEU A 32 10.06 -27.65 22.86
N LYS A 33 9.16 -28.49 22.35
CA LYS A 33 9.43 -29.50 21.33
C LYS A 33 8.76 -29.12 20.02
N PHE A 34 9.43 -29.46 18.91
CA PHE A 34 8.80 -29.39 17.60
C PHE A 34 7.76 -30.50 17.49
N LEU A 35 6.56 -30.16 17.01
CA LEU A 35 5.53 -31.14 16.68
C LEU A 35 6.04 -32.03 15.53
N GLU A 36 5.73 -33.34 15.60
CA GLU A 36 6.20 -34.32 14.62
C GLU A 36 5.60 -34.11 13.22
N ASN A 37 4.44 -33.44 13.12
CA ASN A 37 3.79 -33.14 11.86
C ASN A 37 4.26 -31.79 11.29
N TYR A 38 4.69 -31.80 10.03
CA TYR A 38 4.89 -30.57 9.26
C TYR A 38 3.53 -29.92 8.97
N SER A 39 3.49 -28.59 9.04
CA SER A 39 2.37 -27.82 8.53
C SER A 39 2.77 -27.25 7.17
N GLU A 40 1.87 -27.35 6.19
CA GLU A 40 2.03 -26.74 4.87
C GLU A 40 1.29 -25.41 4.85
N ALA A 41 1.97 -24.35 4.44
CA ALA A 41 1.34 -23.11 4.01
C ALA A 41 1.60 -22.92 2.52
N LYS A 42 0.68 -22.26 1.82
CA LYS A 42 0.83 -21.88 0.43
C LYS A 42 0.85 -20.38 0.34
N ILE A 43 1.78 -19.83 -0.44
CA ILE A 43 1.76 -18.43 -0.79
C ILE A 43 1.01 -18.30 -2.12
N ASP A 44 -0.14 -17.64 -2.08
CA ASP A 44 -0.93 -17.43 -3.29
C ASP A 44 -0.24 -16.43 -4.23
N PRO A 45 -0.33 -16.64 -5.56
CA PRO A 45 0.18 -15.71 -6.55
C PRO A 45 -0.54 -14.37 -6.43
N LYS A 46 0.22 -13.28 -6.42
CA LYS A 46 -0.34 -11.92 -6.38
C LYS A 46 0.05 -11.15 -7.62
N LEU A 47 -0.91 -10.40 -8.15
CA LEU A 47 -0.70 -9.41 -9.19
C LEU A 47 -1.19 -8.06 -8.66
N ASN A 48 -0.30 -7.07 -8.66
CA ASN A 48 -0.63 -5.71 -8.27
C ASN A 48 -0.38 -4.77 -9.45
N PHE A 49 -1.21 -3.74 -9.53
CA PHE A 49 -1.12 -2.67 -10.50
C PHE A 49 -1.10 -1.34 -9.76
N GLY A 50 -0.29 -0.40 -10.23
CA GLY A 50 -0.15 0.92 -9.62
C GLY A 50 -0.02 2.02 -10.66
N VAL A 51 -0.47 3.21 -10.31
CA VAL A 51 -0.26 4.43 -11.08
C VAL A 51 0.05 5.59 -10.14
N ALA A 52 1.02 6.41 -10.52
CA ALA A 52 1.32 7.66 -9.85
C ALA A 52 1.31 8.81 -10.85
N TYR A 53 0.76 9.94 -10.41
CA TYR A 53 0.62 11.17 -11.20
C TYR A 53 1.29 12.35 -10.47
N TYR A 54 2.16 13.04 -11.19
CA TYR A 54 2.94 14.20 -10.75
C TYR A 54 2.47 15.42 -11.53
N PRO A 55 1.42 16.11 -11.06
CA PRO A 55 0.96 17.32 -11.72
C PRO A 55 2.00 18.43 -11.61
N GLU A 56 2.34 19.04 -12.74
CA GLU A 56 3.16 20.26 -12.76
C GLU A 56 2.35 21.50 -12.31
N LYS A 57 1.02 21.49 -12.56
CA LYS A 57 0.13 22.64 -12.35
C LYS A 57 -1.21 22.23 -11.74
N PHE A 58 -1.68 22.98 -10.75
CA PHE A 58 -3.03 22.85 -10.19
C PHE A 58 -3.90 24.03 -10.65
N TYR A 59 -4.89 23.76 -11.51
CA TYR A 59 -5.81 24.79 -12.00
C TYR A 59 -6.99 24.98 -11.05
N TYR A 60 -7.13 26.16 -10.47
CA TYR A 60 -8.26 26.50 -9.59
C TYR A 60 -9.28 27.43 -10.25
N TRP A 61 -8.94 28.06 -11.38
CA TRP A 61 -9.85 28.88 -12.17
C TRP A 61 -9.42 28.88 -13.64
N PHE A 62 -10.32 29.28 -14.55
CA PHE A 62 -10.00 29.39 -15.98
C PHE A 62 -8.78 30.30 -16.20
N GLY A 63 -7.70 29.71 -16.71
CA GLY A 63 -6.42 30.38 -16.95
C GLY A 63 -5.57 30.69 -15.71
N LYS A 64 -6.01 30.35 -14.49
CA LYS A 64 -5.22 30.52 -13.26
C LYS A 64 -4.83 29.17 -12.65
N TYR A 65 -3.56 29.04 -12.32
CA TYR A 65 -2.99 27.84 -11.74
C TYR A 65 -1.94 28.17 -10.68
N TRP A 66 -1.64 27.18 -9.84
CA TRP A 66 -0.44 27.14 -9.03
C TRP A 66 0.56 26.19 -9.66
N GLU A 67 1.82 26.59 -9.74
CA GLU A 67 2.93 25.71 -10.08
C GLU A 67 3.23 24.83 -8.86
N LEU A 68 3.31 23.53 -9.10
CA LEU A 68 3.47 22.54 -8.04
C LEU A 68 4.91 22.04 -7.91
N ASP A 69 5.76 22.20 -8.92
CA ASP A 69 7.19 21.80 -8.90
C ASP A 69 7.43 20.41 -8.30
N ASP A 70 6.66 19.39 -8.72
CA ASP A 70 6.72 18.02 -8.19
C ASP A 70 6.48 17.88 -6.67
N ARG A 71 5.88 18.91 -6.04
CA ARG A 71 5.54 18.89 -4.61
C ARG A 71 4.33 18.02 -4.32
N ILE A 72 3.48 17.74 -5.30
CA ILE A 72 2.28 16.93 -5.11
C ILE A 72 2.37 15.68 -5.97
N VAL A 73 2.07 14.54 -5.37
CA VAL A 73 1.95 13.25 -6.06
C VAL A 73 0.61 12.65 -5.69
N PHE A 74 -0.12 12.17 -6.70
CA PHE A 74 -1.29 11.32 -6.49
C PHE A 74 -0.92 9.89 -6.83
N ALA A 75 -1.31 8.94 -5.99
CA ALA A 75 -1.05 7.52 -6.19
C ALA A 75 -2.36 6.73 -6.14
N PHE A 76 -2.45 5.71 -6.97
CA PHE A 76 -3.53 4.75 -6.96
C PHE A 76 -2.96 3.36 -7.20
N ASP A 77 -3.24 2.43 -6.30
CA ASP A 77 -2.82 1.04 -6.39
C ASP A 77 -3.99 0.09 -6.25
N LEU A 78 -3.95 -1.01 -6.99
CA LEU A 78 -4.80 -2.18 -6.86
C LEU A 78 -3.93 -3.38 -6.54
N THR A 79 -4.16 -3.98 -5.38
CA THR A 79 -3.40 -5.15 -4.92
C THR A 79 -4.18 -6.44 -5.09
N ASP A 80 -3.46 -7.54 -5.27
CA ASP A 80 -3.98 -8.91 -5.20
C ASP A 80 -5.14 -9.17 -6.18
N LEU A 81 -4.95 -8.78 -7.44
CA LEU A 81 -5.94 -8.91 -8.51
C LEU A 81 -6.28 -10.37 -8.84
N MET A 82 -5.44 -11.33 -8.45
CA MET A 82 -5.57 -12.75 -8.80
C MET A 82 -6.08 -13.64 -7.66
N ASN A 83 -6.41 -13.08 -6.49
CA ASN A 83 -6.85 -13.87 -5.34
C ASN A 83 -8.15 -14.63 -5.64
N PRO A 84 -8.13 -15.98 -5.63
CA PRO A 84 -9.30 -16.79 -5.95
C PRO A 84 -10.31 -16.88 -4.79
N ALA A 85 -9.89 -16.64 -3.55
CA ALA A 85 -10.75 -16.77 -2.37
C ALA A 85 -11.71 -15.58 -2.21
N GLU A 86 -11.34 -14.42 -2.76
CA GLU A 86 -12.08 -13.17 -2.63
C GLU A 86 -12.32 -12.56 -4.04
N PRO A 87 -13.54 -12.65 -4.61
CA PRO A 87 -13.82 -12.09 -5.92
C PRO A 87 -13.69 -10.56 -5.94
N PHE A 88 -12.99 -10.03 -6.95
CA PHE A 88 -12.70 -8.58 -7.07
C PHE A 88 -13.94 -7.69 -6.98
N VAL A 89 -15.08 -8.12 -7.56
CA VAL A 89 -16.34 -7.34 -7.56
C VAL A 89 -16.80 -6.98 -6.14
N ASN A 90 -16.52 -7.85 -5.16
CA ASN A 90 -16.94 -7.66 -3.76
C ASN A 90 -15.83 -7.05 -2.89
N THR A 91 -14.58 -7.04 -3.35
CA THR A 91 -13.41 -6.60 -2.56
C THR A 91 -12.61 -5.47 -3.20
N ALA A 92 -13.13 -4.86 -4.27
CA ALA A 92 -12.44 -3.80 -5.02
C ALA A 92 -11.96 -2.66 -4.11
N LEU A 93 -12.80 -2.19 -3.17
CA LEU A 93 -12.42 -1.12 -2.24
C LEU A 93 -11.34 -1.58 -1.22
N LYS A 94 -11.42 -2.83 -0.76
CA LYS A 94 -10.42 -3.43 0.14
C LYS A 94 -9.05 -3.56 -0.54
N ARG A 95 -9.04 -3.71 -1.87
CA ARG A 95 -7.83 -3.85 -2.69
C ARG A 95 -7.33 -2.55 -3.29
N SER A 96 -8.10 -1.48 -3.16
CA SER A 96 -7.71 -0.17 -3.66
C SER A 96 -7.01 0.65 -2.59
N HIS A 97 -5.93 1.30 -3.00
CA HIS A 97 -5.19 2.26 -2.20
C HIS A 97 -5.15 3.55 -3.00
N ILE A 98 -5.59 4.64 -2.41
CA ILE A 98 -5.62 5.95 -3.08
C ILE A 98 -4.93 6.94 -2.18
N GLY A 99 -3.93 7.64 -2.69
CA GLY A 99 -3.06 8.44 -1.86
C GLY A 99 -2.67 9.76 -2.48
N ALA A 100 -2.30 10.69 -1.61
CA ALA A 100 -1.67 11.93 -2.00
C ALA A 100 -0.49 12.25 -1.07
N GLU A 101 0.64 12.59 -1.67
CA GLU A 101 1.82 13.09 -0.98
C GLU A 101 2.03 14.56 -1.32
N CYS A 102 2.31 15.38 -0.31
CA CYS A 102 2.67 16.79 -0.45
C CYS A 102 4.01 17.08 0.22
N LYS A 103 4.94 17.68 -0.52
CA LYS A 103 6.29 18.05 -0.06
C LYS A 103 6.37 19.56 0.16
N PHE A 104 6.87 19.96 1.32
CA PHE A 104 7.12 21.36 1.66
C PHE A 104 8.50 21.51 2.32
N GLY A 105 9.52 21.76 1.48
CA GLY A 105 10.91 21.79 1.93
C GLY A 105 11.34 20.42 2.46
N PRO A 106 11.88 20.32 3.69
CA PRO A 106 12.24 19.04 4.28
C PRO A 106 11.04 18.27 4.84
N PHE A 107 9.83 18.84 4.84
CA PHE A 107 8.65 18.17 5.37
C PHE A 107 7.87 17.48 4.27
N VAL A 108 7.33 16.31 4.58
CA VAL A 108 6.41 15.57 3.73
C VAL A 108 5.18 15.24 4.52
N VAL A 109 4.00 15.37 3.91
CA VAL A 109 2.72 14.98 4.49
C VAL A 109 2.01 14.08 3.50
N ARG A 110 1.39 13.01 4.01
CA ARG A 110 0.68 11.99 3.22
C ARG A 110 -0.72 11.82 3.77
N ALA A 111 -1.69 11.65 2.88
CA ALA A 111 -3.04 11.31 3.24
C ALA A 111 -3.57 10.31 2.21
N ASP A 112 -3.96 9.14 2.70
CA ASP A 112 -4.33 8.02 1.86
C ASP A 112 -5.63 7.37 2.35
N ILE A 113 -6.26 6.59 1.49
CA ILE A 113 -7.32 5.66 1.80
C ILE A 113 -6.74 4.28 1.50
N ASN A 114 -6.44 3.52 2.56
CA ASN A 114 -5.86 2.19 2.53
C ASN A 114 -6.95 1.16 2.78
N SER A 115 -7.34 0.38 1.76
CA SER A 115 -8.38 -0.66 1.90
C SER A 115 -9.72 -0.13 2.45
N GLY A 116 -10.06 1.12 2.14
CA GLY A 116 -11.26 1.80 2.64
C GLY A 116 -11.08 2.59 3.94
N TYR A 117 -9.90 2.53 4.57
CA TYR A 117 -9.60 3.24 5.82
C TYR A 117 -8.72 4.46 5.59
N PRO A 118 -8.97 5.60 6.26
CA PRO A 118 -8.08 6.74 6.17
C PRO A 118 -6.73 6.43 6.81
N THR A 119 -5.68 6.86 6.14
CA THR A 119 -4.29 6.78 6.56
C THR A 119 -3.69 8.17 6.48
N LEU A 120 -2.90 8.55 7.48
CA LEU A 120 -2.19 9.82 7.53
C LEU A 120 -0.71 9.53 7.77
N GLY A 121 0.15 10.27 7.09
CA GLY A 121 1.59 10.18 7.27
C GLY A 121 2.23 11.55 7.29
N GLY A 122 3.39 11.63 7.93
CA GLY A 122 4.19 12.83 7.95
C GLY A 122 5.65 12.47 8.14
N GLY A 123 6.56 13.23 7.56
CA GLY A 123 7.98 12.95 7.68
C GLY A 123 8.85 14.19 7.55
N LEU A 124 10.08 14.04 8.04
CA LEU A 124 11.18 14.96 7.82
C LEU A 124 12.22 14.25 6.96
N ILE A 125 12.35 14.68 5.71
CA ILE A 125 13.28 14.15 4.72
C ILE A 125 14.36 15.20 4.45
N SER A 126 15.61 14.83 4.70
CA SER A 126 16.81 15.61 4.43
C SER A 126 17.92 14.67 3.98
N ASP A 127 19.04 15.21 3.50
CA ASP A 127 20.19 14.39 3.07
C ASP A 127 20.83 13.57 4.21
N ILE A 128 20.60 13.97 5.46
CA ILE A 128 21.24 13.36 6.65
C ILE A 128 20.23 12.53 7.45
N ILE A 129 18.99 13.00 7.54
CA ILE A 129 17.94 12.43 8.39
C ILE A 129 16.71 12.16 7.53
N ASN A 130 16.18 10.94 7.67
CA ASN A 130 14.87 10.55 7.16
C ASN A 130 14.06 9.96 8.32
N ILE A 131 13.06 10.70 8.78
CA ILE A 131 12.13 10.27 9.82
C ILE A 131 10.75 10.29 9.20
N GLU A 132 10.03 9.19 9.32
CA GLU A 132 8.65 9.08 8.85
C GLU A 132 7.74 8.67 10.00
N TYR A 133 6.50 9.10 9.93
CA TYR A 133 5.43 8.71 10.83
C TYR A 133 4.23 8.31 9.99
N ALA A 134 3.57 7.24 10.37
CA ALA A 134 2.34 6.78 9.74
C ALA A 134 1.30 6.43 10.80
N PHE A 135 0.05 6.81 10.55
CA PHE A 135 -1.13 6.41 11.29
C PHE A 135 -2.11 5.80 10.30
N TYR A 136 -2.50 4.54 10.49
CA TYR A 136 -3.33 3.82 9.54
C TYR A 136 -4.29 2.84 10.21
N GLY A 137 -5.44 2.64 9.58
CA GLY A 137 -6.37 1.56 9.90
C GLY A 137 -6.11 0.33 9.05
N GLU A 138 -6.31 -0.85 9.61
CA GLU A 138 -6.25 -2.13 8.90
C GLU A 138 -7.44 -3.00 9.28
N GLU A 139 -7.99 -3.71 8.30
CA GLU A 139 -9.01 -4.74 8.47
C GLU A 139 -8.34 -6.07 8.79
N ARG A 140 -8.59 -6.65 9.97
CA ARG A 140 -8.15 -8.03 10.29
C ARG A 140 -9.12 -9.11 9.82
N GLY A 141 -10.33 -8.71 9.43
CA GLY A 141 -11.36 -9.61 8.90
C GLY A 141 -11.21 -9.95 7.41
N VAL A 142 -11.94 -10.98 7.00
CA VAL A 142 -12.05 -11.40 5.59
C VAL A 142 -12.88 -10.38 4.81
N TYR A 143 -13.92 -9.82 5.43
CA TYR A 143 -14.82 -8.84 4.83
C TYR A 143 -14.61 -7.45 5.44
N THR A 144 -15.00 -6.41 4.70
CA THR A 144 -14.92 -5.01 5.14
C THR A 144 -15.80 -4.77 6.38
N ASN A 145 -15.29 -3.97 7.33
CA ASN A 145 -15.94 -3.57 8.58
C ASN A 145 -16.17 -4.72 9.59
N GLN A 146 -15.39 -5.79 9.55
CA GLN A 146 -15.48 -6.88 10.52
C GLN A 146 -14.68 -6.58 11.79
N GLU A 147 -13.41 -6.22 11.65
CA GLU A 147 -12.49 -5.93 12.75
C GLU A 147 -11.45 -4.90 12.31
N THR A 148 -11.74 -3.63 12.57
CA THR A 148 -10.81 -2.53 12.33
C THR A 148 -9.84 -2.37 13.50
N VAL A 149 -8.55 -2.34 13.20
CA VAL A 149 -7.50 -2.01 14.18
C VAL A 149 -6.71 -0.81 13.68
N TRP A 150 -6.39 0.11 14.59
CA TRP A 150 -5.62 1.32 14.30
C TRP A 150 -4.19 1.17 14.80
N PHE A 151 -3.24 1.55 13.94
CA PHE A 151 -1.81 1.48 14.21
C PHE A 151 -1.16 2.85 14.01
N HIS A 152 -0.05 3.06 14.71
CA HIS A 152 0.90 4.10 14.38
C HIS A 152 2.32 3.52 14.31
N ARG A 153 3.18 4.15 13.51
CA ARG A 153 4.58 3.77 13.36
C ARG A 153 5.43 5.02 13.16
N ILE A 154 6.62 5.00 13.74
CA ILE A 154 7.74 5.91 13.45
C ILE A 154 8.84 5.05 12.80
#